data_AF-A0A2I1FAX3-F1
#
_entry.id   AF-A0A2I1FAX3-F1
#
_cell.length_a   1.000
_cell.length_b   1.000
_cell.length_c   1.000
_cell.angle_alpha   90.00
_cell.angle_beta   90.00
_cell.angle_gamma   90.00
#
_symmetry.space_group_name_H-M   'P 1'
#
loop_
_entity.id
_entity.type
_entity.pdbx_description
1 polymer ?
#
loop_
_entity_poly.entity_id
_entity_poly.type
_entity_poly.pdbx_seq_one_letter_code
_entity_poly.pdbx_strand_id
1 'polypeptide(L)'
;MAMHDFVEKAKRGGISMACQRYFKANNPKMGKAFDSSKPTSWISYVDANNLYGWAMSQFLPIGGYEWLASREYLLKNPDKQKQYLEYILNTKPDARRGYFLNVKAHFPLKTHDYLRDLPPAVENIAVRKDWLSPYNAVLVEQLDGGRFSATEKLVPHLGSRKDYVIHYQELQYYVKLGMVVDEVSEILSFDQTSNWLAPYIAFNTEKRQGAKNAFEKDFFKLMNNSVYGKTMENVRKYQDVKIMKNNNERDEKAFLNKVRKPSFKYARALGPTLVGAHMGKASVTLNKPIIIGASILGLSKFHMYRFWYSYMKERYGDKVQLGYMDTDSFIFLVETEDIYKDMAEYPGIFAINGDVTIGKFKDETPGNVITESFHIRAKSYHYVLADKTTKSKHKGVSKKGMGEMATDTYFPSLGGTLLDNPVDQSEVFDPMTQVYRDCLFNKEVFYAKYVGIRSKDHILSLVESEKKALCPIDTKRWILSEGITTLPYRHWRNMIYKNMVKDGISHEEAEKRAIRAKLPEKYQNECVSHISSYQQ
;
A
#
# COMPACT_ATOMS: atom_id res chain seq x y z
N MET A 1 -1.76 -22.60 17.91
CA MET A 1 -1.12 -21.26 17.89
C MET A 1 -1.81 -20.40 18.94
N ALA A 2 -1.12 -19.50 19.65
CA ALA A 2 -1.80 -18.57 20.56
C ALA A 2 -2.69 -17.60 19.76
N MET A 3 -3.84 -17.20 20.30
CA MET A 3 -4.78 -16.27 19.62
C MET A 3 -4.10 -14.94 19.24
N HIS A 4 -3.17 -14.45 20.06
CA HIS A 4 -2.40 -13.24 19.76
C HIS A 4 -1.58 -13.40 18.47
N ASP A 5 -0.80 -14.48 18.33
CA ASP A 5 0.04 -14.71 17.15
C ASP A 5 -0.80 -14.98 15.91
N PHE A 6 -1.95 -15.65 16.09
CA PHE A 6 -2.93 -15.85 15.03
C PHE A 6 -3.40 -14.52 14.42
N VAL A 7 -3.85 -13.61 15.28
CA VAL A 7 -4.31 -12.28 14.86
C VAL A 7 -3.17 -11.43 14.31
N GLU A 8 -1.96 -11.55 14.85
CA GLU A 8 -0.81 -10.79 14.34
C GLU A 8 -0.52 -11.10 12.86
N LYS A 9 -0.83 -12.30 12.37
CA LYS A 9 -0.76 -12.63 10.94
C LYS A 9 -1.71 -11.81 10.05
N ALA A 10 -2.81 -11.30 10.61
CA ALA A 10 -3.74 -10.44 9.87
C ALA A 10 -3.20 -9.02 9.67
N LYS A 11 -2.12 -8.64 10.37
CA LYS A 11 -1.52 -7.31 10.32
C LYS A 11 -0.90 -7.03 8.95
N ARG A 12 -1.63 -6.26 8.15
CA ARG A 12 -1.20 -5.82 6.81
C ARG A 12 -1.55 -4.35 6.64
N GLY A 13 -0.51 -3.52 6.55
CA GLY A 13 -0.62 -2.06 6.51
C GLY A 13 -1.33 -1.50 5.28
N GLY A 14 -1.28 -0.18 5.12
CA GLY A 14 -1.82 0.51 3.94
C GLY A 14 -1.14 0.06 2.63
N ILE A 15 -1.94 -0.08 1.58
CA ILE A 15 -1.46 -0.42 0.24
C ILE A 15 -0.83 0.82 -0.38
N SER A 16 0.34 0.68 -0.99
CA SER A 16 1.00 1.78 -1.68
C SER A 16 1.69 1.22 -2.93
N MET A 17 1.26 1.63 -4.12
CA MET A 17 1.78 1.10 -5.39
C MET A 17 1.52 2.04 -6.57
N ALA A 18 2.40 1.96 -7.57
CA ALA A 18 2.10 2.42 -8.93
C ALA A 18 1.48 1.26 -9.71
N CYS A 19 0.44 1.53 -10.48
CA CYS A 19 -0.26 0.57 -11.33
C CYS A 19 -0.01 0.95 -12.81
N GLN A 20 -0.79 1.85 -13.41
CA GLN A 20 -0.38 2.49 -14.67
C GLN A 20 0.63 3.60 -14.37
N ARG A 21 1.82 3.54 -14.97
CA ARG A 21 2.93 4.42 -14.54
C ARG A 21 2.91 5.83 -15.14
N TYR A 22 2.07 6.06 -16.15
CA TYR A 22 1.87 7.36 -16.76
C TYR A 22 0.41 7.52 -17.20
N PHE A 23 -0.13 8.72 -16.98
CA PHE A 23 -1.37 9.16 -17.60
C PHE A 23 -1.20 10.52 -18.26
N LYS A 24 -1.95 10.70 -19.35
CA LYS A 24 -2.20 11.97 -20.01
C LYS A 24 -3.70 12.11 -20.22
N ALA A 25 -4.28 13.19 -19.68
CA ALA A 25 -5.70 13.49 -19.85
C ALA A 25 -5.97 14.02 -21.27
N ASN A 26 -7.22 13.91 -21.69
CA ASN A 26 -7.76 14.62 -22.85
C ASN A 26 -8.96 15.45 -22.38
N ASN A 27 -8.73 16.69 -21.94
CA ASN A 27 -9.75 17.52 -21.30
C ASN A 27 -9.86 18.89 -21.96
N PRO A 28 -11.07 19.45 -22.19
CA PRO A 28 -11.24 20.80 -22.77
C PRO A 28 -10.48 21.91 -22.04
N LYS A 29 -10.28 21.78 -20.72
CA LYS A 29 -9.49 22.73 -19.92
C LYS A 29 -7.99 22.75 -20.26
N MET A 30 -7.52 21.84 -21.10
CA MET A 30 -6.14 21.79 -21.59
C MET A 30 -5.88 22.73 -22.78
N GLY A 31 -6.91 23.44 -23.27
CA GLY A 31 -6.78 24.41 -24.36
C GLY A 31 -6.27 23.76 -25.65
N LYS A 32 -5.18 24.28 -26.22
CA LYS A 32 -4.61 23.77 -27.49
C LYS A 32 -4.20 22.29 -27.45
N ALA A 33 -3.94 21.73 -26.28
CA ALA A 33 -3.57 20.33 -26.12
C ALA A 33 -4.78 19.37 -26.09
N PHE A 34 -6.01 19.89 -26.09
CA PHE A 34 -7.22 19.09 -26.16
C PHE A 34 -7.48 18.60 -27.59
N ASP A 35 -7.75 17.31 -27.72
CA ASP A 35 -8.10 16.66 -28.98
C ASP A 35 -9.60 16.33 -28.96
N SER A 36 -10.40 17.13 -29.66
CA SER A 36 -11.86 16.95 -29.74
C SER A 36 -12.28 15.70 -30.51
N SER A 37 -11.36 15.01 -31.20
CA SER A 37 -11.63 13.73 -31.87
C SER A 37 -11.57 12.53 -30.92
N LYS A 38 -10.95 12.70 -29.74
CA LYS A 38 -10.83 11.65 -28.73
C LYS A 38 -11.85 11.85 -27.61
N PRO A 39 -12.28 10.78 -26.92
CA PRO A 39 -13.11 10.89 -25.74
C PRO A 39 -12.52 11.84 -24.70
N THR A 40 -13.37 12.60 -24.02
CA THR A 40 -12.95 13.39 -22.86
C THR A 40 -12.51 12.46 -21.74
N SER A 41 -11.35 12.75 -21.15
CA SER A 41 -10.82 12.02 -20.02
C SER A 41 -10.26 12.94 -18.93
N TRP A 42 -10.32 12.45 -17.71
CA TRP A 42 -9.95 13.16 -16.49
C TRP A 42 -8.93 12.32 -15.71
N ILE A 43 -7.84 12.95 -15.28
CA ILE A 43 -7.01 12.39 -14.21
C ILE A 43 -7.52 12.98 -12.90
N SER A 44 -8.04 12.12 -12.03
CA SER A 44 -8.59 12.53 -10.72
C SER A 44 -7.71 12.03 -9.60
N TYR A 45 -7.50 12.88 -8.59
CA TYR A 45 -6.83 12.53 -7.35
C TYR A 45 -7.81 12.67 -6.19
N VAL A 46 -8.26 11.54 -5.65
CA VAL A 46 -9.17 11.50 -4.50
C VAL A 46 -8.50 10.92 -3.27
N ASP A 47 -8.91 11.39 -2.09
CA ASP A 47 -8.40 10.98 -0.78
C ASP A 47 -9.56 10.75 0.21
N ALA A 48 -9.52 9.64 0.95
CA ALA A 48 -10.54 9.31 1.93
C ALA A 48 -10.39 10.14 3.20
N ASN A 49 -11.41 10.91 3.55
CA ASN A 49 -11.45 11.70 4.77
C ASN A 49 -11.32 10.81 6.02
N ASN A 50 -10.15 10.84 6.68
CA ASN A 50 -9.92 10.10 7.93
C ASN A 50 -10.27 8.61 7.83
N LEU A 51 -9.65 7.89 6.89
CA LEU A 51 -9.89 6.46 6.63
C LEU A 51 -9.82 5.58 7.88
N TYR A 52 -8.80 5.77 8.73
CA TYR A 52 -8.71 5.01 9.98
C TYR A 52 -9.77 5.41 10.99
N GLY A 53 -10.19 6.69 11.04
CA GLY A 53 -11.33 7.12 11.83
C GLY A 53 -12.64 6.46 11.41
N TRP A 54 -12.88 6.33 10.10
CA TRP A 54 -14.01 5.57 9.56
C TRP A 54 -13.97 4.11 10.04
N ALA A 55 -12.82 3.45 9.93
CA ALA A 55 -12.65 2.06 10.36
C ALA A 55 -12.77 1.89 11.89
N MET A 56 -12.28 2.87 12.66
CA MET A 56 -12.45 2.93 14.12
C MET A 56 -13.89 3.16 14.54
N SER A 57 -14.74 3.66 13.64
CA SER A 57 -16.17 3.88 13.91
C SER A 57 -17.05 2.68 13.58
N GLN A 58 -16.46 1.56 13.13
CA GLN A 58 -17.16 0.31 12.86
C GLN A 58 -17.26 -0.57 14.11
N PHE A 59 -17.96 -1.71 14.00
CA PHE A 59 -18.03 -2.71 15.05
C PHE A 59 -16.66 -3.39 15.19
N LEU A 60 -16.01 -3.15 16.33
CA LEU A 60 -14.67 -3.62 16.61
C LEU A 60 -14.68 -4.66 17.74
N PRO A 61 -13.67 -5.55 17.79
CA PRO A 61 -13.56 -6.53 18.86
C PRO A 61 -13.52 -5.88 20.25
N ILE A 62 -14.28 -6.45 21.18
CA ILE A 62 -14.36 -6.05 22.59
C ILE A 62 -13.69 -7.10 23.48
N GLY A 63 -14.06 -8.37 23.30
CA GLY A 63 -13.68 -9.47 24.18
C GLY A 63 -14.31 -10.79 23.73
N GLY A 64 -14.49 -11.73 24.66
CA GLY A 64 -15.16 -13.01 24.38
C GLY A 64 -14.43 -13.86 23.32
N TYR A 65 -13.09 -13.80 23.30
CA TYR A 65 -12.27 -14.45 22.28
C TYR A 65 -12.31 -15.97 22.42
N GLU A 66 -12.80 -16.65 21.40
CA GLU A 66 -13.00 -18.10 21.43
C GLU A 66 -12.69 -18.72 20.08
N TRP A 67 -12.03 -19.89 20.10
CA TRP A 67 -11.93 -20.74 18.93
C TRP A 67 -13.27 -21.47 18.74
N LEU A 68 -13.90 -21.32 17.58
CA LEU A 68 -15.18 -22.02 17.32
C LEU A 68 -15.01 -23.54 17.23
N ALA A 69 -13.82 -24.00 16.80
CA ALA A 69 -13.45 -25.40 16.72
C ALA A 69 -11.92 -25.53 16.74
N SER A 70 -11.42 -26.72 17.10
CA SER A 70 -10.00 -27.02 16.97
C SER A 70 -9.59 -27.11 15.50
N ARG A 71 -8.33 -26.74 15.20
CA ARG A 71 -7.76 -26.87 13.85
C ARG A 71 -7.87 -28.31 13.33
N GLU A 72 -7.58 -29.29 14.19
CA GLU A 72 -7.68 -30.71 13.83
C GLU A 72 -9.11 -31.12 13.46
N TYR A 73 -10.11 -30.64 14.21
CA TYR A 73 -11.51 -30.90 13.90
C TYR A 73 -11.92 -30.31 12.56
N LEU A 74 -11.60 -29.03 12.30
CA LEU A 74 -11.94 -28.38 11.03
C LEU A 74 -11.31 -29.11 9.84
N LEU A 75 -10.01 -29.41 9.91
CA LEU A 75 -9.30 -30.09 8.82
C LEU A 75 -9.83 -31.50 8.53
N LYS A 76 -10.34 -32.22 9.54
CA LYS A 76 -10.95 -33.55 9.36
C LYS A 76 -12.41 -33.50 8.88
N ASN A 77 -13.07 -32.34 8.92
CA ASN A 77 -14.50 -32.20 8.64
C ASN A 77 -14.77 -31.08 7.62
N PRO A 78 -14.55 -31.30 6.31
CA PRO A 78 -14.79 -30.31 5.26
C PRO A 78 -16.22 -29.75 5.23
N ASP A 79 -17.23 -30.60 5.48
CA ASP A 79 -18.64 -30.16 5.55
C ASP A 79 -18.87 -29.13 6.66
N LYS A 80 -18.16 -29.29 7.79
CA LYS A 80 -18.20 -28.33 8.90
C LYS A 80 -17.47 -27.04 8.53
N GLN A 81 -16.34 -27.11 7.83
CA GLN A 81 -15.69 -25.91 7.32
C GLN A 81 -16.64 -25.11 6.42
N LYS A 82 -17.34 -25.79 5.50
CA LYS A 82 -18.32 -25.19 4.60
C LYS A 82 -19.49 -24.58 5.37
N GLN A 83 -20.07 -25.30 6.32
CA GLN A 83 -21.16 -24.81 7.18
C GLN A 83 -20.76 -23.53 7.93
N TYR A 84 -19.59 -23.52 8.56
CA TYR A 84 -19.11 -22.32 9.26
C TYR A 84 -18.82 -21.17 8.30
N LEU A 85 -18.20 -21.45 7.16
CA LEU A 85 -17.91 -20.43 6.15
C LEU A 85 -19.20 -19.77 5.65
N GLU A 86 -20.22 -20.55 5.27
CA GLU A 86 -21.51 -20.03 4.82
C GLU A 86 -22.19 -19.17 5.89
N TYR A 87 -22.21 -19.63 7.13
CA TYR A 87 -22.73 -18.85 8.25
C TYR A 87 -21.98 -17.51 8.43
N ILE A 88 -20.66 -17.53 8.36
CA ILE A 88 -19.84 -16.32 8.53
C ILE A 88 -19.99 -15.37 7.34
N LEU A 89 -20.08 -15.89 6.11
CA LEU A 89 -20.31 -15.08 4.91
C LEU A 89 -21.65 -14.35 4.94
N ASN A 90 -22.64 -14.87 5.66
CA ASN A 90 -23.95 -14.26 5.86
C ASN A 90 -24.08 -13.43 7.16
N THR A 91 -23.03 -13.36 7.98
CA THR A 91 -23.04 -12.58 9.22
C THR A 91 -23.08 -11.08 8.93
N LYS A 92 -23.99 -10.35 9.57
CA LYS A 92 -24.08 -8.88 9.42
C LYS A 92 -22.97 -8.14 10.18
N PRO A 93 -22.58 -6.93 9.74
CA PRO A 93 -21.57 -6.12 10.43
C PRO A 93 -21.89 -5.81 11.90
N ASP A 94 -23.17 -5.66 12.23
CA ASP A 94 -23.71 -5.33 13.56
C ASP A 94 -24.10 -6.56 14.39
N ALA A 95 -23.77 -7.77 13.90
CA ALA A 95 -24.02 -8.99 14.64
C ALA A 95 -23.20 -9.02 15.94
N ARG A 96 -23.75 -9.66 16.99
CA ARG A 96 -23.10 -9.80 18.30
C ARG A 96 -21.66 -10.33 18.21
N ARG A 97 -21.41 -11.24 17.27
CA ARG A 97 -20.14 -11.96 17.08
C ARG A 97 -19.52 -11.61 15.73
N GLY A 98 -18.23 -11.27 15.75
CA GLY A 98 -17.37 -11.14 14.58
C GLY A 98 -16.30 -12.24 14.53
N TYR A 99 -15.59 -12.34 13.40
CA TYR A 99 -14.64 -13.44 13.18
C TYR A 99 -13.35 -13.02 12.47
N PHE A 100 -12.27 -13.72 12.81
CA PHE A 100 -11.07 -13.87 11.99
C PHE A 100 -10.92 -15.33 11.56
N LEU A 101 -10.61 -15.56 10.30
CA LEU A 101 -10.47 -16.90 9.73
C LEU A 101 -9.06 -17.08 9.20
N ASN A 102 -8.49 -18.27 9.39
CA ASN A 102 -7.35 -18.74 8.62
C ASN A 102 -7.86 -19.46 7.39
N VAL A 103 -7.51 -18.98 6.19
CA VAL A 103 -7.99 -19.59 4.95
C VAL A 103 -6.87 -19.95 3.99
N LYS A 104 -7.10 -21.01 3.23
CA LYS A 104 -6.49 -21.20 1.91
C LYS A 104 -7.50 -20.73 0.88
N ALA A 105 -7.08 -19.83 0.00
CA ALA A 105 -7.98 -19.20 -0.94
C ALA A 105 -7.26 -18.75 -2.21
N HIS A 106 -7.99 -18.61 -3.31
CA HIS A 106 -7.46 -18.08 -4.56
C HIS A 106 -8.51 -17.32 -5.35
N PHE A 107 -8.05 -16.50 -6.29
CA PHE A 107 -8.91 -15.89 -7.28
C PHE A 107 -8.83 -16.72 -8.57
N PRO A 108 -9.96 -17.18 -9.15
CA PRO A 108 -9.96 -17.91 -10.42
C PRO A 108 -9.40 -17.05 -11.54
N LEU A 109 -8.84 -17.69 -12.58
CA LEU A 109 -8.16 -16.97 -13.67
C LEU A 109 -9.08 -15.97 -14.39
N LYS A 110 -10.38 -16.27 -14.50
CA LYS A 110 -11.40 -15.39 -15.10
C LYS A 110 -11.55 -14.04 -14.40
N THR A 111 -11.18 -13.95 -13.13
CA THR A 111 -11.28 -12.69 -12.35
C THR A 111 -10.03 -11.82 -12.50
N HIS A 112 -8.93 -12.35 -13.02
CA HIS A 112 -7.63 -11.66 -13.00
C HIS A 112 -7.64 -10.34 -13.78
N ASP A 113 -8.34 -10.29 -14.92
CA ASP A 113 -8.41 -9.08 -15.76
C ASP A 113 -9.19 -7.97 -15.05
N TYR A 114 -10.33 -8.32 -14.43
CA TYR A 114 -11.13 -7.40 -13.63
C TYR A 114 -10.37 -6.89 -12.40
N LEU A 115 -9.62 -7.78 -11.73
CA LEU A 115 -8.86 -7.47 -10.51
C LEU A 115 -7.46 -6.92 -10.77
N ARG A 116 -7.07 -6.72 -12.04
CA ARG A 116 -5.68 -6.45 -12.40
C ARG A 116 -5.17 -5.16 -11.78
N ASP A 117 -6.02 -4.15 -11.66
CA ASP A 117 -5.60 -2.82 -11.20
C ASP A 117 -5.26 -2.86 -9.71
N LEU A 118 -6.15 -3.42 -8.89
CA LEU A 118 -6.03 -3.47 -7.43
C LEU A 118 -6.33 -4.86 -6.87
N PRO A 119 -5.42 -5.85 -7.01
CA PRO A 119 -5.64 -7.21 -6.51
C PRO A 119 -5.95 -7.25 -5.00
N PRO A 120 -7.08 -7.85 -4.57
CA PRO A 120 -7.40 -8.02 -3.16
C PRO A 120 -6.47 -8.98 -2.42
N ALA A 121 -6.65 -9.12 -1.10
CA ALA A 121 -5.91 -10.06 -0.25
C ALA A 121 -4.37 -9.95 -0.39
N VAL A 122 -3.85 -8.74 -0.15
CA VAL A 122 -2.41 -8.43 -0.19
C VAL A 122 -1.60 -9.25 0.82
N GLU A 123 -0.32 -9.52 0.53
CA GLU A 123 0.61 -10.23 1.41
C GLU A 123 1.96 -9.53 1.51
N ASN A 124 2.66 -9.70 2.64
CA ASN A 124 4.05 -9.28 2.75
C ASN A 124 4.92 -10.34 2.07
N ILE A 125 5.56 -9.97 0.96
CA ILE A 125 6.35 -10.89 0.12
C ILE A 125 7.73 -10.28 -0.11
N ALA A 126 8.76 -11.11 0.05
CA ALA A 126 10.09 -10.82 -0.46
C ALA A 126 10.16 -11.23 -1.94
N VAL A 127 9.94 -10.26 -2.84
CA VAL A 127 10.06 -10.49 -4.29
C VAL A 127 11.50 -10.87 -4.60
N ARG A 128 11.68 -12.04 -5.22
CA ARG A 128 12.99 -12.62 -5.57
C ARG A 128 13.39 -12.28 -7.01
N LYS A 129 14.66 -12.48 -7.37
CA LYS A 129 15.20 -12.13 -8.70
C LYS A 129 14.47 -12.86 -9.84
N ASP A 130 14.01 -14.10 -9.62
CA ASP A 130 13.24 -14.93 -10.58
C ASP A 130 11.77 -14.48 -10.76
N TRP A 131 11.30 -13.55 -9.94
CA TRP A 131 9.97 -12.95 -10.07
C TRP A 131 9.99 -11.66 -10.89
N LEU A 132 11.15 -11.05 -11.09
CA LEU A 132 11.27 -9.80 -11.83
C LEU A 132 10.74 -9.97 -13.26
N SER A 133 10.05 -8.94 -13.74
CA SER A 133 9.79 -8.83 -15.17
C SER A 133 11.12 -8.63 -15.91
N PRO A 134 11.20 -9.01 -17.20
CA PRO A 134 12.38 -8.75 -18.02
C PRO A 134 12.82 -7.28 -17.96
N TYR A 135 11.86 -6.35 -18.00
CA TYR A 135 12.09 -4.93 -17.83
C TYR A 135 12.88 -4.61 -16.55
N ASN A 136 12.39 -5.07 -15.39
CA ASN A 136 13.07 -4.84 -14.12
C ASN A 136 14.40 -5.59 -14.02
N ALA A 137 14.52 -6.79 -14.60
CA ALA A 137 15.77 -7.55 -14.60
C ALA A 137 16.88 -6.80 -15.34
N VAL A 138 16.57 -6.24 -16.52
CA VAL A 138 17.49 -5.40 -17.29
C VAL A 138 17.90 -4.15 -16.50
N LEU A 139 16.93 -3.46 -15.88
CA LEU A 139 17.24 -2.27 -15.08
C LEU A 139 18.10 -2.57 -13.86
N VAL A 140 17.87 -3.70 -13.17
CA VAL A 140 18.71 -4.12 -12.04
C VAL A 140 20.14 -4.40 -12.50
N GLU A 141 20.31 -5.00 -13.67
CA GLU A 141 21.64 -5.25 -14.22
C GLU A 141 22.35 -3.94 -14.56
N GLN A 142 21.67 -3.05 -15.29
CA GLN A 142 22.24 -1.78 -15.78
C GLN A 142 22.46 -0.74 -14.66
N LEU A 143 21.53 -0.61 -13.72
CA LEU A 143 21.51 0.51 -12.76
C LEU A 143 22.03 0.12 -11.37
N ASP A 144 22.01 -1.16 -11.03
CA ASP A 144 22.45 -1.68 -9.73
C ASP A 144 23.58 -2.73 -9.87
N GLY A 145 24.14 -2.94 -11.07
CA GLY A 145 25.21 -3.91 -11.31
C GLY A 145 24.82 -5.34 -10.94
N GLY A 146 23.55 -5.69 -11.19
CA GLY A 146 22.98 -7.00 -10.89
C GLY A 146 22.65 -7.23 -9.41
N ARG A 147 22.94 -6.27 -8.52
CA ARG A 147 22.72 -6.35 -7.07
C ARG A 147 21.24 -6.18 -6.75
N PHE A 148 20.60 -7.27 -6.33
CA PHE A 148 19.20 -7.26 -5.95
C PHE A 148 19.00 -7.87 -4.56
N SER A 149 18.57 -7.04 -3.61
CA SER A 149 18.22 -7.50 -2.26
C SER A 149 16.72 -7.78 -2.15
N ALA A 150 16.38 -9.04 -1.92
CA ALA A 150 15.01 -9.47 -1.66
C ALA A 150 14.54 -8.87 -0.33
N THR A 151 13.64 -7.90 -0.42
CA THR A 151 13.10 -7.17 0.74
C THR A 151 11.61 -7.46 0.87
N GLU A 152 11.18 -7.80 2.08
CA GLU A 152 9.76 -8.00 2.38
C GLU A 152 9.01 -6.67 2.20
N LYS A 153 7.93 -6.71 1.40
CA LYS A 153 7.06 -5.57 1.17
C LYS A 153 5.62 -6.05 0.97
N LEU A 154 4.66 -5.18 1.28
CA LEU A 154 3.25 -5.46 1.02
C LEU A 154 2.98 -5.39 -0.50
N VAL A 155 2.60 -6.53 -1.09
CA VAL A 155 2.41 -6.72 -2.53
C VAL A 155 0.98 -7.16 -2.82
N PRO A 156 0.26 -6.46 -3.72
CA PRO A 156 -0.96 -6.96 -4.36
C PRO A 156 -0.62 -7.91 -5.51
N HIS A 157 -0.88 -9.20 -5.35
CA HIS A 157 -0.67 -10.22 -6.38
C HIS A 157 -1.93 -11.07 -6.57
N LEU A 158 -1.97 -11.91 -7.60
CA LEU A 158 -3.09 -12.82 -7.90
C LEU A 158 -2.77 -14.30 -7.61
N GLY A 159 -1.72 -14.55 -6.84
CA GLY A 159 -1.33 -15.91 -6.43
C GLY A 159 -2.24 -16.48 -5.33
N SER A 160 -2.25 -17.80 -5.13
CA SER A 160 -3.00 -18.42 -4.03
C SER A 160 -2.47 -17.97 -2.66
N ARG A 161 -3.40 -17.86 -1.71
CA ARG A 161 -3.16 -17.49 -0.31
C ARG A 161 -3.08 -18.77 0.50
N LYS A 162 -2.02 -18.91 1.29
CA LYS A 162 -1.79 -20.06 2.16
C LYS A 162 -1.67 -19.55 3.59
N ASP A 163 -2.45 -20.12 4.51
CA ASP A 163 -2.51 -19.68 5.90
C ASP A 163 -2.80 -18.16 6.06
N TYR A 164 -3.80 -17.67 5.31
CA TYR A 164 -4.13 -16.26 5.27
C TYR A 164 -5.17 -15.90 6.33
N VAL A 165 -4.73 -15.21 7.39
CA VAL A 165 -5.65 -14.71 8.42
C VAL A 165 -6.35 -13.44 7.96
N ILE A 166 -7.68 -13.42 7.96
CA ILE A 166 -8.51 -12.35 7.40
C ILE A 166 -9.71 -12.03 8.29
N HIS A 167 -10.09 -10.75 8.36
CA HIS A 167 -11.31 -10.30 9.02
C HIS A 167 -12.54 -10.70 8.20
N TYR A 168 -13.61 -11.17 8.84
CA TYR A 168 -14.77 -11.73 8.12
C TYR A 168 -15.40 -10.78 7.09
N GLN A 169 -15.50 -9.48 7.38
CA GLN A 169 -16.04 -8.51 6.42
C GLN A 169 -15.16 -8.32 5.19
N GLU A 170 -13.83 -8.42 5.33
CA GLU A 170 -12.93 -8.43 4.17
C GLU A 170 -13.16 -9.69 3.35
N LEU A 171 -13.27 -10.85 4.00
CA LEU A 171 -13.50 -12.13 3.33
C LEU A 171 -14.83 -12.13 2.57
N GLN A 172 -15.91 -11.66 3.19
CA GLN A 172 -17.22 -11.49 2.55
C GLN A 172 -17.11 -10.69 1.25
N TYR A 173 -16.38 -9.58 1.28
CA TYR A 173 -16.20 -8.75 0.11
C TYR A 173 -15.32 -9.40 -0.95
N TYR A 174 -14.22 -10.05 -0.56
CA TYR A 174 -13.36 -10.73 -1.51
C TYR A 174 -14.05 -11.92 -2.18
N VAL A 175 -14.93 -12.64 -1.47
CA VAL A 175 -15.80 -13.68 -2.05
C VAL A 175 -16.76 -13.08 -3.08
N LYS A 176 -17.36 -11.91 -2.81
CA LYS A 176 -18.18 -11.19 -3.81
C LYS A 176 -17.39 -10.80 -5.05
N LEU A 177 -16.09 -10.49 -4.91
CA LEU A 177 -15.19 -10.25 -6.04
C LEU A 177 -14.72 -11.53 -6.76
N GLY A 178 -15.20 -12.70 -6.33
CA GLY A 178 -14.89 -13.99 -6.94
C GLY A 178 -13.76 -14.78 -6.27
N MET A 179 -13.35 -14.44 -5.04
CA MET A 179 -12.42 -15.29 -4.28
C MET A 179 -13.07 -16.65 -3.97
N VAL A 180 -12.36 -17.73 -4.26
CA VAL A 180 -12.70 -19.08 -3.81
C VAL A 180 -11.95 -19.37 -2.52
N VAL A 181 -12.66 -19.93 -1.55
CA VAL A 181 -12.10 -20.41 -0.30
C VAL A 181 -11.96 -21.91 -0.43
N ASP A 182 -10.73 -22.39 -0.46
CA ASP A 182 -10.38 -23.79 -0.64
C ASP A 182 -10.46 -24.55 0.70
N GLU A 183 -10.10 -23.88 1.79
CA GLU A 183 -10.02 -24.46 3.14
C GLU A 183 -10.15 -23.37 4.20
N VAL A 184 -10.79 -23.70 5.32
CA VAL A 184 -10.80 -22.89 6.56
C VAL A 184 -10.16 -23.71 7.68
N SER A 185 -8.95 -23.33 8.09
CA SER A 185 -8.18 -24.14 9.06
C SER A 185 -8.41 -23.72 10.51
N GLU A 186 -8.69 -22.44 10.78
CA GLU A 186 -8.91 -21.90 12.14
C GLU A 186 -9.94 -20.76 12.08
N ILE A 187 -10.80 -20.66 13.10
CA ILE A 187 -11.82 -19.60 13.21
C ILE A 187 -11.81 -19.05 14.63
N LEU A 188 -11.35 -17.79 14.76
CA LEU A 188 -11.41 -17.04 16.01
C LEU A 188 -12.64 -16.14 15.99
N SER A 189 -13.52 -16.31 16.96
CA SER A 189 -14.67 -15.44 17.18
C SER A 189 -14.44 -14.44 18.31
N PHE A 190 -15.14 -13.32 18.25
CA PHE A 190 -15.06 -12.25 19.25
C PHE A 190 -16.40 -11.52 19.38
N ASP A 191 -16.64 -10.91 20.55
CA ASP A 191 -17.78 -10.03 20.76
C ASP A 191 -17.52 -8.64 20.14
N GLN A 192 -18.53 -8.08 19.49
CA GLN A 192 -18.49 -6.77 18.84
C GLN A 192 -19.84 -6.05 18.99
N THR A 193 -20.43 -6.07 20.19
CA THR A 193 -21.83 -5.65 20.42
C THR A 193 -22.10 -4.15 20.32
N SER A 194 -21.07 -3.32 20.14
CA SER A 194 -21.21 -1.88 20.00
C SER A 194 -20.07 -1.27 19.20
N ASN A 195 -20.34 -0.12 18.58
CA ASN A 195 -19.32 0.75 17.98
C ASN A 195 -18.65 1.60 19.07
N TRP A 196 -18.07 0.94 20.08
CA TRP A 196 -17.59 1.58 21.32
C TRP A 196 -16.57 2.70 21.10
N LEU A 197 -15.84 2.70 19.99
CA LEU A 197 -14.86 3.73 19.65
C LEU A 197 -15.46 4.87 18.77
N ALA A 198 -16.62 4.68 18.16
CA ALA A 198 -17.25 5.69 17.30
C ALA A 198 -17.55 7.02 18.02
N PRO A 199 -18.08 7.05 19.27
CA PRO A 199 -18.31 8.31 19.97
C PRO A 199 -17.02 9.12 20.18
N TYR A 200 -15.89 8.44 20.44
CA TYR A 200 -14.58 9.09 20.60
C TYR A 200 -14.09 9.70 19.29
N ILE A 201 -14.26 8.99 18.16
CA ILE A 201 -13.90 9.51 16.84
C ILE A 201 -14.78 10.69 16.45
N ALA A 202 -16.08 10.61 16.73
CA ALA A 202 -17.03 11.69 16.47
C ALA A 202 -16.64 12.95 17.26
N PHE A 203 -16.38 12.81 18.57
CA PHE A 203 -15.91 13.89 19.43
C PHE A 203 -14.64 14.56 18.89
N ASN A 204 -13.61 13.79 18.57
CA ASN A 204 -12.36 14.37 18.03
C ASN A 204 -12.55 15.03 16.67
N THR A 205 -13.47 14.51 15.85
CA THR A 205 -13.78 15.09 14.54
C THR A 205 -14.49 16.43 14.70
N GLU A 206 -15.48 16.52 15.59
CA GLU A 206 -16.17 17.77 15.93
C GLU A 206 -15.18 18.82 16.48
N LYS A 207 -14.34 18.42 17.43
CA LYS A 207 -13.32 19.33 18.00
C LYS A 207 -12.30 19.79 16.96
N ARG A 208 -11.92 18.91 16.03
CA ARG A 208 -11.03 19.27 14.92
C ARG A 208 -11.67 20.26 13.95
N GLN A 209 -12.98 20.15 13.71
CA GLN A 209 -13.72 21.10 12.86
C GLN A 209 -13.84 22.47 13.54
N GLY A 210 -14.10 22.49 14.85
CA GLY A 210 -14.18 23.73 15.63
C GLY A 210 -12.84 24.39 15.98
N ALA A 211 -11.72 23.72 15.67
CA ALA A 211 -10.37 24.20 15.99
C ALA A 211 -10.00 25.48 15.22
N LYS A 212 -9.49 26.48 15.93
CA LYS A 212 -9.22 27.82 15.38
C LYS A 212 -7.80 27.97 14.81
N ASN A 213 -6.90 27.09 15.21
CA ASN A 213 -5.49 27.13 14.81
C ASN A 213 -4.99 25.76 14.33
N ALA A 214 -3.83 25.75 13.67
CA ALA A 214 -3.23 24.54 13.12
C ALA A 214 -2.85 23.53 14.22
N PHE A 215 -2.38 24.01 15.37
CA PHE A 215 -1.99 23.16 16.49
C PHE A 215 -3.16 22.32 17.01
N GLU A 216 -4.30 22.93 17.29
CA GLU A 216 -5.51 22.22 17.75
C GLU A 216 -5.99 21.21 16.72
N LYS A 217 -5.98 21.57 15.43
CA LYS A 217 -6.33 20.67 14.33
C LYS A 217 -5.44 19.43 14.31
N ASP A 218 -4.14 19.62 14.51
CA ASP A 218 -3.16 18.54 14.54
C ASP A 218 -3.25 17.71 15.83
N PHE A 219 -3.58 18.34 16.97
CA PHE A 219 -3.78 17.67 18.24
C PHE A 219 -4.93 16.65 18.15
N PHE A 220 -6.13 17.06 17.73
CA PHE A 220 -7.27 16.14 17.61
C PHE A 220 -7.07 15.07 16.52
N LYS A 221 -6.32 15.41 15.46
CA LYS A 221 -5.87 14.41 14.47
C LYS A 221 -4.94 13.37 15.11
N LEU A 222 -3.99 13.80 15.94
CA LEU A 222 -3.06 12.93 16.64
C LEU A 222 -3.78 12.03 17.64
N MET A 223 -4.81 12.54 18.35
CA MET A 223 -5.60 11.75 19.30
C MET A 223 -6.23 10.53 18.62
N ASN A 224 -6.84 10.70 17.44
CA ASN A 224 -7.35 9.59 16.64
C ASN A 224 -6.24 8.62 16.22
N ASN A 225 -5.14 9.12 15.65
CA ASN A 225 -4.05 8.28 15.15
C ASN A 225 -3.32 7.51 16.26
N SER A 226 -3.27 8.07 17.47
CA SER A 226 -2.56 7.49 18.63
C SER A 226 -3.24 6.24 19.16
N VAL A 227 -4.58 6.19 19.15
CA VAL A 227 -5.34 4.99 19.54
C VAL A 227 -4.94 3.81 18.66
N TYR A 228 -5.04 3.99 17.34
CA TYR A 228 -4.61 2.97 16.38
C TYR A 228 -3.14 2.57 16.60
N GLY A 229 -2.23 3.54 16.70
CA GLY A 229 -0.80 3.27 16.94
C GLY A 229 -0.55 2.43 18.19
N LYS A 230 -1.31 2.67 19.26
CA LYS A 230 -1.19 1.94 20.53
C LYS A 230 -1.70 0.50 20.43
N THR A 231 -2.80 0.28 19.71
CA THR A 231 -3.32 -1.08 19.46
C THR A 231 -2.35 -1.95 18.67
N MET A 232 -1.42 -1.34 17.93
CA MET A 232 -0.47 -2.03 17.04
C MET A 232 0.98 -2.07 17.55
N GLU A 233 1.17 -1.67 18.80
CA GLU A 233 2.45 -1.57 19.47
C GLU A 233 3.13 -2.95 19.61
N ASN A 234 4.38 -3.05 19.17
CA ASN A 234 5.15 -4.29 19.27
C ASN A 234 6.02 -4.28 20.55
N VAL A 235 5.48 -4.86 21.61
CA VAL A 235 6.16 -5.00 22.92
C VAL A 235 7.43 -5.84 22.87
N ARG A 236 7.61 -6.71 21.85
CA ARG A 236 8.83 -7.50 21.67
C ARG A 236 10.04 -6.64 21.30
N LYS A 237 9.81 -5.42 20.80
CA LYS A 237 10.89 -4.44 20.52
C LYS A 237 11.34 -3.66 21.75
N TYR A 238 10.65 -3.77 22.88
CA TYR A 238 11.05 -3.11 24.12
C TYR A 238 12.40 -3.61 24.60
N GLN A 239 13.14 -2.73 25.27
CA GLN A 239 14.48 -2.99 25.77
C GLN A 239 14.62 -2.44 27.18
N ASP A 240 15.40 -3.11 28.01
CA ASP A 240 15.87 -2.58 29.28
C ASP A 240 17.19 -1.85 29.04
N VAL A 241 17.22 -0.56 29.35
CA VAL A 241 18.47 0.21 29.36
C VAL A 241 18.93 0.34 30.81
N LYS A 242 20.11 -0.18 31.11
CA LYS A 242 20.74 -0.04 32.43
C LYS A 242 21.87 0.97 32.31
N ILE A 243 21.72 2.08 33.02
CA ILE A 243 22.77 3.10 33.16
C ILE A 243 23.69 2.63 34.28
N MET A 244 24.97 2.46 33.97
CA MET A 244 25.97 1.93 34.88
C MET A 244 27.15 2.88 34.95
N LYS A 245 27.73 3.03 36.14
CA LYS A 245 29.04 3.68 36.31
C LYS A 245 30.11 2.82 35.66
N ASN A 246 31.20 3.45 35.26
CA ASN A 246 32.39 2.81 34.72
C ASN A 246 33.64 3.57 35.17
N ASN A 247 33.78 3.78 36.49
CA ASN A 247 34.82 4.64 37.07
C ASN A 247 36.05 3.87 37.55
N ASN A 248 35.91 2.56 37.77
CA ASN A 248 36.92 1.70 38.37
C ASN A 248 36.69 0.24 37.96
N GLU A 249 37.63 -0.64 38.31
CA GLU A 249 37.57 -2.07 37.96
C GLU A 249 36.30 -2.78 38.49
N ARG A 250 35.76 -2.34 39.63
CA ARG A 250 34.52 -2.93 40.20
C ARG A 250 33.33 -2.62 39.30
N ASP A 251 33.22 -1.39 38.84
CA ASP A 251 32.17 -0.94 37.92
C ASP A 251 32.29 -1.67 36.57
N GLU A 252 33.50 -1.80 36.05
CA GLU A 252 33.78 -2.54 34.81
C GLU A 252 33.37 -4.01 34.94
N LYS A 253 33.73 -4.68 36.03
CA LYS A 253 33.31 -6.05 36.31
C LYS A 253 31.79 -6.18 36.39
N ALA A 254 31.10 -5.22 36.98
CA ALA A 254 29.64 -5.19 37.02
C ALA A 254 29.02 -5.03 35.61
N PHE A 255 29.63 -4.21 34.75
CA PHE A 255 29.24 -4.06 33.36
C PHE A 255 29.49 -5.35 32.55
N LEU A 256 30.67 -5.96 32.67
CA LEU A 256 31.00 -7.24 32.02
C LEU A 256 30.03 -8.35 32.42
N ASN A 257 29.55 -8.35 33.68
CA ASN A 257 28.49 -9.27 34.11
C ASN A 257 27.16 -9.05 33.37
N LYS A 258 26.87 -7.84 32.87
CA LYS A 258 25.72 -7.60 31.97
C LYS A 258 26.01 -8.08 30.56
N VAL A 259 27.20 -7.82 30.02
CA VAL A 259 27.63 -8.25 28.68
C VAL A 259 27.52 -9.77 28.53
N ARG A 260 27.85 -10.52 29.59
CA ARG A 260 27.74 -11.98 29.65
C ARG A 260 26.31 -12.51 29.67
N LYS A 261 25.28 -11.67 29.87
CA LYS A 261 23.89 -12.14 29.87
C LYS A 261 23.41 -12.37 28.43
N PRO A 262 22.64 -13.45 28.16
CA PRO A 262 22.06 -13.70 26.84
C PRO A 262 21.15 -12.58 26.33
N SER A 263 20.61 -11.77 27.23
CA SER A 263 19.78 -10.62 26.87
C SER A 263 20.59 -9.39 26.44
N PHE A 264 21.92 -9.36 26.58
CA PHE A 264 22.71 -8.21 26.14
C PHE A 264 22.63 -8.05 24.62
N LYS A 265 22.39 -6.81 24.16
CA LYS A 265 22.39 -6.50 22.72
C LYS A 265 23.61 -5.70 22.33
N TYR A 266 23.83 -4.58 23.01
CA TYR A 266 24.96 -3.70 22.79
C TYR A 266 25.12 -2.77 23.99
N ALA A 267 26.24 -2.08 24.07
CA ALA A 267 26.48 -1.02 25.03
C ALA A 267 26.79 0.28 24.30
N ARG A 268 26.47 1.40 24.95
CA ARG A 268 26.79 2.74 24.47
C ARG A 268 27.42 3.53 25.60
N ALA A 269 28.61 4.07 25.39
CA ALA A 269 29.20 5.03 26.33
C ALA A 269 28.31 6.28 26.38
N LEU A 270 27.96 6.72 27.59
CA LEU A 270 27.16 7.92 27.86
C LEU A 270 28.04 9.06 28.40
N GLY A 271 29.36 8.93 28.24
CA GLY A 271 30.40 9.78 28.82
C GLY A 271 31.63 8.95 29.22
N PRO A 272 32.66 9.58 29.80
CA PRO A 272 33.87 8.88 30.24
C PRO A 272 33.63 7.92 31.42
N THR A 273 32.57 8.14 32.17
CA THR A 273 32.29 7.51 33.47
C THR A 273 31.00 6.69 33.49
N LEU A 274 30.24 6.66 32.38
CA LEU A 274 28.92 6.03 32.32
C LEU A 274 28.77 5.20 31.04
N VAL A 275 28.14 4.04 31.19
CA VAL A 275 27.77 3.16 30.08
C VAL A 275 26.29 2.77 30.18
N GLY A 276 25.58 2.90 29.06
CA GLY A 276 24.24 2.38 28.88
C GLY A 276 24.31 0.97 28.31
N ALA A 277 24.02 -0.04 29.12
CA ALA A 277 23.88 -1.41 28.65
C ALA A 277 22.45 -1.64 28.13
N HIS A 278 22.31 -1.87 26.83
CA HIS A 278 21.02 -2.17 26.19
C HIS A 278 20.76 -3.66 26.20
N MET A 279 19.71 -4.06 26.91
CA MET A 279 19.31 -5.44 27.12
C MET A 279 17.96 -5.71 26.45
N GLY A 280 17.80 -6.86 25.81
CA GLY A 280 16.49 -7.43 25.51
C GLY A 280 15.73 -7.80 26.79
N LYS A 281 14.42 -7.90 26.66
CA LYS A 281 13.55 -8.41 27.73
C LYS A 281 13.65 -9.94 27.78
N ALA A 282 13.92 -10.50 28.96
CA ALA A 282 13.97 -11.95 29.16
C ALA A 282 12.59 -12.62 29.04
N SER A 283 11.55 -11.88 29.41
CA SER A 283 10.15 -12.27 29.21
C SER A 283 9.36 -11.05 28.73
N VAL A 284 8.40 -11.26 27.85
CA VAL A 284 7.57 -10.21 27.25
C VAL A 284 6.10 -10.59 27.40
N THR A 285 5.33 -9.75 28.09
CA THR A 285 3.87 -9.89 28.17
C THR A 285 3.21 -9.27 26.95
N LEU A 286 2.53 -10.08 26.15
CA LEU A 286 1.77 -9.62 24.98
C LEU A 286 0.41 -9.05 25.43
N ASN A 287 0.41 -7.78 25.84
CA ASN A 287 -0.75 -7.12 26.44
C ASN A 287 -1.36 -6.01 25.55
N LYS A 288 -1.07 -6.04 24.25
CA LYS A 288 -1.61 -5.06 23.30
C LYS A 288 -2.77 -5.67 22.55
N PRO A 289 -3.89 -4.94 22.37
CA PRO A 289 -5.05 -5.47 21.67
C PRO A 289 -4.83 -5.42 20.15
N ILE A 290 -3.87 -6.20 19.65
CA ILE A 290 -3.50 -6.27 18.23
C ILE A 290 -4.73 -6.59 17.35
N ILE A 291 -5.71 -7.32 17.89
CA ILE A 291 -6.96 -7.64 17.18
C ILE A 291 -7.77 -6.42 16.78
N ILE A 292 -7.77 -5.37 17.60
CA ILE A 292 -8.43 -4.11 17.26
C ILE A 292 -7.70 -3.45 16.09
N GLY A 293 -6.38 -3.33 16.18
CA GLY A 293 -5.59 -2.70 15.12
C GLY A 293 -5.57 -3.50 13.81
N ALA A 294 -5.60 -4.84 13.88
CA ALA A 294 -5.78 -5.72 12.72
C ALA A 294 -7.15 -5.53 12.07
N SER A 295 -8.22 -5.40 12.87
CA SER A 295 -9.58 -5.12 12.39
C SER A 295 -9.65 -3.75 11.71
N ILE A 296 -9.08 -2.70 12.32
CA ILE A 296 -9.00 -1.35 11.74
C ILE A 296 -8.30 -1.40 10.38
N LEU A 297 -7.12 -2.04 10.30
CA LEU A 297 -6.40 -2.19 9.03
C LEU A 297 -7.21 -2.96 7.99
N GLY A 298 -7.91 -4.02 8.39
CA GLY A 298 -8.75 -4.82 7.51
C GLY A 298 -9.91 -4.03 6.94
N LEU A 299 -10.68 -3.38 7.82
CA LEU A 299 -11.83 -2.56 7.46
C LEU A 299 -11.44 -1.35 6.61
N SER A 300 -10.32 -0.69 6.90
CA SER A 300 -9.79 0.38 6.06
C SER A 300 -9.51 -0.10 4.63
N LYS A 301 -8.90 -1.29 4.46
CA LYS A 301 -8.70 -1.85 3.11
C LYS A 301 -10.03 -2.19 2.44
N PHE A 302 -10.95 -2.82 3.17
CA PHE A 302 -12.29 -3.12 2.67
C PHE A 302 -13.00 -1.87 2.13
N HIS A 303 -12.91 -0.73 2.83
CA HIS A 303 -13.47 0.55 2.37
C HIS A 303 -12.87 1.02 1.04
N MET A 304 -11.55 0.97 0.93
CA MET A 304 -10.84 1.33 -0.31
C MET A 304 -11.20 0.41 -1.48
N TYR A 305 -11.32 -0.90 -1.23
CA TYR A 305 -11.75 -1.86 -2.24
C TYR A 305 -13.22 -1.68 -2.66
N ARG A 306 -14.09 -1.26 -1.73
CA ARG A 306 -15.48 -0.91 -2.05
C ARG A 306 -15.57 0.28 -2.96
N PHE A 307 -14.82 1.35 -2.68
CA PHE A 307 -14.75 2.49 -3.57
C PHE A 307 -14.30 2.08 -4.98
N TRP A 308 -13.19 1.33 -5.07
CA TRP A 308 -12.65 0.94 -6.36
C TRP A 308 -13.56 -0.01 -7.13
N TYR A 309 -13.96 -1.13 -6.54
CA TYR A 309 -14.70 -2.17 -7.27
C TYR A 309 -16.21 -1.96 -7.25
N SER A 310 -16.82 -1.59 -6.13
CA SER A 310 -18.29 -1.43 -6.06
C SER A 310 -18.78 -0.11 -6.66
N TYR A 311 -17.91 0.87 -6.87
CA TYR A 311 -18.30 2.16 -7.44
C TYR A 311 -17.54 2.46 -8.74
N MET A 312 -16.20 2.62 -8.69
CA MET A 312 -15.46 3.06 -9.87
C MET A 312 -15.57 2.05 -11.03
N LYS A 313 -15.32 0.76 -10.77
CA LYS A 313 -15.41 -0.29 -11.80
C LYS A 313 -16.84 -0.56 -12.24
N GLU A 314 -17.83 -0.54 -11.35
CA GLU A 314 -19.24 -0.70 -11.75
C GLU A 314 -19.75 0.48 -12.60
N ARG A 315 -19.37 1.73 -12.28
CA ARG A 315 -19.83 2.92 -13.01
C ARG A 315 -19.16 3.06 -14.38
N TYR A 316 -17.84 2.86 -14.44
CA TYR A 316 -17.06 3.20 -15.63
C TYR A 316 -16.55 1.97 -16.42
N GLY A 317 -16.60 0.77 -15.85
CA GLY A 317 -16.12 -0.45 -16.51
C GLY A 317 -14.65 -0.32 -16.93
N ASP A 318 -14.38 -0.47 -18.23
CA ASP A 318 -13.04 -0.35 -18.81
C ASP A 318 -12.58 1.09 -19.08
N LYS A 319 -13.49 2.07 -18.91
CA LYS A 319 -13.19 3.50 -19.06
C LYS A 319 -12.45 4.10 -17.86
N VAL A 320 -12.20 3.31 -16.81
CA VAL A 320 -11.42 3.75 -15.65
C VAL A 320 -10.19 2.87 -15.48
N GLN A 321 -9.05 3.50 -15.17
CA GLN A 321 -7.78 2.83 -14.95
C GLN A 321 -7.09 3.39 -13.70
N LEU A 322 -6.59 2.49 -12.85
CA LEU A 322 -5.82 2.91 -11.68
C LEU A 322 -4.39 3.26 -12.08
N GLY A 323 -3.95 4.47 -11.74
CA GLY A 323 -2.57 4.90 -11.89
C GLY A 323 -1.76 4.65 -10.64
N TYR A 324 -2.29 5.07 -9.50
CA TYR A 324 -1.54 5.06 -8.24
C TYR A 324 -2.47 4.99 -7.02
N MET A 325 -1.99 4.36 -5.96
CA MET A 325 -2.66 4.30 -4.66
C MET A 325 -1.63 4.49 -3.54
N ASP A 326 -1.95 5.29 -2.52
CA ASP A 326 -1.20 5.34 -1.26
C ASP A 326 -2.15 5.43 -0.05
N THR A 327 -2.40 4.28 0.56
CA THR A 327 -3.22 4.04 1.76
C THR A 327 -4.68 4.44 1.62
N ASP A 328 -4.96 5.73 1.63
CA ASP A 328 -6.27 6.40 1.63
C ASP A 328 -6.54 7.19 0.34
N SER A 329 -5.57 7.23 -0.58
CA SER A 329 -5.68 7.97 -1.83
C SER A 329 -5.67 7.11 -3.08
N PHE A 330 -6.31 7.61 -4.14
CA PHE A 330 -6.25 7.11 -5.50
C PHE A 330 -5.92 8.22 -6.49
N ILE A 331 -5.05 7.93 -7.47
CA ILE A 331 -4.92 8.69 -8.71
C ILE A 331 -5.34 7.75 -9.84
N PHE A 332 -6.36 8.13 -10.60
CA PHE A 332 -6.92 7.31 -11.68
C PHE A 332 -7.24 8.17 -12.91
N LEU A 333 -7.23 7.53 -14.08
CA LEU A 333 -7.72 8.09 -15.33
C LEU A 333 -9.13 7.57 -15.57
N VAL A 334 -10.05 8.44 -15.96
CA VAL A 334 -11.44 8.09 -16.28
C VAL A 334 -11.90 8.80 -17.55
N GLU A 335 -12.52 8.07 -18.48
CA GLU A 335 -13.21 8.66 -19.63
C GLU A 335 -14.66 8.98 -19.25
N THR A 336 -14.98 10.28 -19.17
CA THR A 336 -16.30 10.82 -18.86
C THR A 336 -16.38 12.27 -19.34
N GLU A 337 -17.58 12.77 -19.59
CA GLU A 337 -17.80 14.16 -19.98
C GLU A 337 -17.42 15.12 -18.84
N ASP A 338 -17.94 14.87 -17.64
CA ASP A 338 -17.71 15.71 -16.46
C ASP A 338 -17.67 14.89 -15.17
N ILE A 339 -16.45 14.64 -14.68
CA ILE A 339 -16.24 13.88 -13.45
C ILE A 339 -16.81 14.59 -12.20
N TYR A 340 -16.91 15.93 -12.20
CA TYR A 340 -17.44 16.67 -11.05
C TYR A 340 -18.96 16.50 -10.96
N LYS A 341 -19.64 16.47 -12.11
CA LYS A 341 -21.06 16.11 -12.18
C LYS A 341 -21.27 14.68 -11.69
N ASP A 342 -20.45 13.73 -12.15
CA ASP A 342 -20.51 12.34 -11.70
C ASP A 342 -20.31 12.22 -10.18
N MET A 343 -19.36 12.98 -9.60
CA MET A 343 -19.16 12.99 -8.15
C MET A 343 -20.38 13.55 -7.41
N ALA A 344 -20.99 14.64 -7.93
CA ALA A 344 -22.15 15.30 -7.34
C ALA A 344 -23.40 14.41 -7.30
N GLU A 345 -23.54 13.48 -8.24
CA GLU A 345 -24.62 12.48 -8.25
C GLU A 345 -24.51 11.47 -7.09
N TYR A 346 -23.33 11.33 -6.46
CA TYR A 346 -23.08 10.37 -5.38
C TYR A 346 -22.53 11.05 -4.11
N PRO A 347 -23.31 11.95 -3.47
CA PRO A 347 -22.88 12.66 -2.27
C PRO A 347 -22.66 11.74 -1.07
N GLY A 348 -23.13 10.48 -1.12
CA GLY A 348 -22.84 9.45 -0.11
C GLY A 348 -21.41 8.90 -0.17
N ILE A 349 -20.73 9.04 -1.32
CA ILE A 349 -19.38 8.52 -1.58
C ILE A 349 -18.37 9.66 -1.61
N PHE A 350 -18.71 10.75 -2.32
CA PHE A 350 -17.83 11.89 -2.48
C PHE A 350 -18.12 13.00 -1.47
N ALA A 351 -17.02 13.58 -0.98
CA ALA A 351 -17.02 14.77 -0.16
C ALA A 351 -16.87 15.99 -1.07
N ILE A 352 -17.97 16.73 -1.25
CA ILE A 352 -18.05 17.91 -2.13
C ILE A 352 -18.34 19.14 -1.27
N ASN A 353 -17.95 20.33 -1.72
CA ASN A 353 -18.25 21.62 -1.07
C ASN A 353 -17.80 21.69 0.40
N GLY A 354 -16.62 21.17 0.71
CA GLY A 354 -16.06 21.21 2.07
C GLY A 354 -16.64 20.15 3.02
N ASP A 355 -17.36 19.16 2.51
CA ASP A 355 -17.78 17.99 3.28
C ASP A 355 -16.56 17.27 3.88
N VAL A 356 -16.60 17.11 5.20
CA VAL A 356 -15.54 16.49 6.02
C VAL A 356 -16.00 15.19 6.66
N THR A 357 -17.10 14.62 6.16
CA THR A 357 -17.65 13.34 6.61
C THR A 357 -16.59 12.25 6.46
N ILE A 358 -16.36 11.51 7.54
CA ILE A 358 -15.36 10.45 7.59
C ILE A 358 -15.68 9.33 6.60
N GLY A 359 -14.65 8.83 5.91
CA GLY A 359 -14.76 7.78 4.90
C GLY A 359 -15.18 8.26 3.51
N LYS A 360 -15.72 9.48 3.34
CA LYS A 360 -15.99 9.99 1.99
C LYS A 360 -14.70 10.40 1.29
N PHE A 361 -14.72 10.35 -0.05
CA PHE A 361 -13.58 10.69 -0.89
C PHE A 361 -13.67 12.14 -1.35
N LYS A 362 -12.70 12.97 -0.96
CA LYS A 362 -12.56 14.35 -1.43
C LYS A 362 -11.63 14.43 -2.64
N ASP A 363 -11.85 15.40 -3.51
CA ASP A 363 -10.89 15.77 -4.56
C ASP A 363 -9.73 16.57 -3.94
N GLU A 364 -8.50 16.16 -4.23
CA GLU A 364 -7.26 16.83 -3.77
C GLU A 364 -6.85 17.99 -4.69
N THR A 365 -7.49 18.12 -5.85
CA THR A 365 -7.23 19.16 -6.86
C THR A 365 -8.52 19.86 -7.32
N PRO A 366 -9.35 20.37 -6.39
CA PRO A 366 -10.67 20.90 -6.72
C PRO A 366 -10.58 22.06 -7.72
N GLY A 367 -11.27 21.91 -8.85
CA GLY A 367 -11.39 22.93 -9.89
C GLY A 367 -10.22 22.99 -10.87
N ASN A 368 -9.09 22.32 -10.58
CA ASN A 368 -7.89 22.34 -11.42
C ASN A 368 -7.54 20.93 -11.91
N VAL A 369 -7.62 20.74 -13.23
CA VAL A 369 -7.48 19.42 -13.85
C VAL A 369 -6.02 19.00 -13.89
N ILE A 370 -5.77 17.75 -13.51
CA ILE A 370 -4.48 17.11 -13.74
C ILE A 370 -4.37 16.76 -15.23
N THR A 371 -3.36 17.30 -15.90
CA THR A 371 -3.13 17.11 -17.33
C THR A 371 -2.23 15.91 -17.61
N GLU A 372 -1.22 15.70 -16.77
CA GLU A 372 -0.31 14.57 -16.82
C GLU A 372 0.02 14.08 -15.41
N SER A 373 0.22 12.77 -15.25
CA SER A 373 0.71 12.19 -13.99
C SER A 373 1.70 11.06 -14.23
N PHE A 374 2.73 11.01 -13.38
CA PHE A 374 3.87 10.11 -13.44
C PHE A 374 3.94 9.32 -12.14
N HIS A 375 3.87 7.99 -12.22
CA HIS A 375 3.84 7.09 -11.07
C HIS A 375 5.04 6.15 -11.12
N ILE A 376 6.13 6.54 -10.46
CA ILE A 376 7.41 5.82 -10.57
C ILE A 376 7.39 4.51 -9.81
N ARG A 377 7.01 4.58 -8.52
CA ARG A 377 6.95 3.46 -7.56
C ARG A 377 6.18 3.89 -6.30
N ALA A 378 5.96 2.94 -5.38
CA ALA A 378 5.34 3.23 -4.09
C ALA A 378 5.99 4.43 -3.34
N LYS A 379 5.18 5.43 -3.02
CA LYS A 379 5.49 6.74 -2.40
C LYS A 379 6.31 7.70 -3.28
N SER A 380 6.27 7.51 -4.60
CA SER A 380 7.00 8.32 -5.58
C SER A 380 6.12 8.60 -6.82
N TYR A 381 5.52 9.79 -6.87
CA TYR A 381 4.71 10.24 -8.01
C TYR A 381 4.82 11.75 -8.21
N HIS A 382 4.41 12.22 -9.39
CA HIS A 382 4.36 13.64 -9.79
C HIS A 382 3.15 13.87 -10.68
N TYR A 383 2.57 15.06 -10.63
CA TYR A 383 1.52 15.44 -11.55
C TYR A 383 1.55 16.93 -11.88
N VAL A 384 1.00 17.25 -13.05
CA VAL A 384 0.96 18.60 -13.63
C VAL A 384 -0.50 19.04 -13.74
N LEU A 385 -0.78 20.26 -13.33
CA LEU A 385 -2.11 20.85 -13.38
C LEU A 385 -2.29 21.72 -14.63
N ALA A 386 -3.54 22.05 -14.97
CA ALA A 386 -3.87 22.83 -16.17
C ALA A 386 -3.28 24.25 -16.10
N ASP A 387 -3.17 24.83 -14.90
CA ASP A 387 -2.50 26.11 -14.62
C ASP A 387 -0.96 26.01 -14.58
N LYS A 388 -0.39 24.88 -15.00
CA LYS A 388 1.06 24.58 -15.03
C LYS A 388 1.71 24.42 -13.66
N THR A 389 0.96 24.53 -12.56
CA THR A 389 1.50 24.17 -11.24
C THR A 389 1.71 22.66 -11.13
N THR A 390 2.66 22.25 -10.31
CA THR A 390 3.02 20.84 -10.17
C THR A 390 3.07 20.43 -8.70
N LYS A 391 2.82 19.15 -8.43
CA LYS A 391 3.06 18.57 -7.11
C LYS A 391 3.70 17.20 -7.23
N SER A 392 4.68 16.97 -6.36
CA SER A 392 5.44 15.75 -6.28
C SER A 392 5.40 15.13 -4.89
N LYS A 393 5.51 13.81 -4.85
CA LYS A 393 5.78 13.01 -3.67
C LYS A 393 7.03 12.19 -3.93
N HIS A 394 7.97 12.23 -3.00
CA HIS A 394 9.22 11.47 -3.06
C HIS A 394 9.43 10.69 -1.76
N LYS A 395 10.17 9.59 -1.84
CA LYS A 395 10.46 8.72 -0.69
C LYS A 395 11.94 8.76 -0.34
N GLY A 396 12.24 9.04 0.93
CA GLY A 396 13.60 8.92 1.48
C GLY A 396 14.48 10.16 1.36
N VAL A 397 13.98 11.20 0.68
CA VAL A 397 14.62 12.51 0.48
C VAL A 397 13.65 13.65 0.79
N SER A 398 14.19 14.83 1.13
CA SER A 398 13.36 16.01 1.44
C SER A 398 12.86 16.68 0.16
N LYS A 399 11.76 17.44 0.25
CA LYS A 399 11.27 18.25 -0.87
C LYS A 399 12.32 19.26 -1.35
N LYS A 400 13.02 19.89 -0.40
CA LYS A 400 14.10 20.85 -0.68
C LYS A 400 15.23 20.19 -1.47
N GLY A 401 15.77 19.07 -0.99
CA GLY A 401 16.88 18.40 -1.68
C GLY A 401 16.51 17.88 -3.07
N MET A 402 15.25 17.48 -3.28
CA MET A 402 14.75 17.16 -4.61
C MET A 402 14.64 18.40 -5.51
N GLY A 403 14.14 19.50 -4.96
CA GLY A 403 14.04 20.78 -5.67
C GLY A 403 15.40 21.25 -6.16
N GLU A 404 16.37 21.38 -5.25
CA GLU A 404 17.75 21.78 -5.57
C GLU A 404 18.40 20.84 -6.59
N MET A 405 18.22 19.53 -6.48
CA MET A 405 18.70 18.58 -7.48
C MET A 405 18.09 18.84 -8.85
N ALA A 406 16.77 19.06 -8.93
CA ALA A 406 16.10 19.30 -10.20
C ALA A 406 16.51 20.65 -10.82
N THR A 407 16.47 21.74 -10.05
CA THR A 407 16.65 23.11 -10.56
C THR A 407 18.12 23.50 -10.71
N ASP A 408 18.98 23.08 -9.77
CA ASP A 408 20.34 23.63 -9.67
C ASP A 408 21.38 22.67 -10.25
N THR A 409 21.04 21.39 -10.37
CA THR A 409 21.97 20.35 -10.87
C THR A 409 21.52 19.77 -12.21
N TYR A 410 20.31 19.22 -12.27
CA TYR A 410 19.86 18.46 -13.44
C TYR A 410 19.41 19.35 -14.60
N PHE A 411 18.50 20.28 -14.36
CA PHE A 411 17.97 21.11 -15.43
C PHE A 411 19.05 21.95 -16.14
N PRO A 412 20.05 22.54 -15.44
CA PRO A 412 21.16 23.20 -16.09
C PRO A 412 22.06 22.26 -16.90
N SER A 413 22.21 20.99 -16.51
CA SER A 413 23.03 20.03 -17.25
C SER A 413 22.42 19.64 -18.60
N LEU A 414 21.13 19.87 -18.81
CA LEU A 414 20.47 19.76 -20.12
C LEU A 414 20.84 20.92 -21.06
N GLY A 415 21.43 22.01 -20.54
CA GLY A 415 21.79 23.25 -21.23
C GLY A 415 22.93 23.18 -22.26
N GLY A 416 23.24 21.99 -22.77
CA GLY A 416 24.08 21.77 -23.95
C GLY A 416 23.40 20.97 -25.08
N THR A 417 22.14 20.52 -24.89
CA THR A 417 21.39 19.74 -25.89
C THR A 417 20.03 20.35 -26.27
N LEU A 418 19.54 21.32 -25.50
CA LEU A 418 18.29 22.06 -25.79
C LEU A 418 18.48 23.28 -26.72
N LEU A 419 19.72 23.77 -26.90
CA LEU A 419 19.99 24.94 -27.74
C LEU A 419 20.21 24.62 -29.23
N ASP A 420 20.44 23.35 -29.59
CA ASP A 420 20.72 22.93 -30.97
C ASP A 420 19.52 22.27 -31.67
N ASN A 421 18.41 22.06 -30.97
CA ASN A 421 17.15 21.68 -31.58
C ASN A 421 16.17 22.85 -31.46
N PRO A 422 15.49 23.26 -32.55
CA PRO A 422 14.42 24.24 -32.50
C PRO A 422 13.20 23.59 -31.84
N VAL A 423 13.28 23.32 -30.54
CA VAL A 423 12.12 23.04 -29.71
C VAL A 423 11.45 24.38 -29.50
N ASP A 424 10.24 24.49 -30.03
CA ASP A 424 9.34 25.62 -29.86
C ASP A 424 9.39 26.09 -28.38
N GLN A 425 9.75 27.36 -28.16
CA GLN A 425 9.99 27.96 -26.84
C GLN A 425 8.74 27.97 -25.92
N SER A 426 7.64 27.35 -26.36
CA SER A 426 6.35 27.23 -25.70
C SER A 426 6.20 26.01 -24.77
N GLU A 427 7.13 25.04 -24.77
CA GLU A 427 7.13 23.87 -23.86
C GLU A 427 8.31 23.88 -22.87
N VAL A 428 8.47 24.94 -22.08
CA VAL A 428 9.35 24.87 -20.90
C VAL A 428 8.72 23.94 -19.87
N PHE A 429 9.18 22.68 -19.80
CA PHE A 429 8.78 21.77 -18.73
C PHE A 429 9.33 22.26 -17.40
N ASP A 430 8.48 22.32 -16.37
CA ASP A 430 8.91 22.48 -14.98
C ASP A 430 10.06 21.49 -14.68
N PRO A 431 11.18 21.93 -14.08
CA PRO A 431 12.35 21.08 -13.86
C PRO A 431 12.03 19.74 -13.16
N MET A 432 11.11 19.76 -12.20
CA MET A 432 10.68 18.55 -11.52
C MET A 432 9.91 17.61 -12.45
N THR A 433 9.05 18.15 -13.31
CA THR A 433 8.35 17.38 -14.34
C THR A 433 9.33 16.66 -15.27
N GLN A 434 10.38 17.36 -15.70
CA GLN A 434 11.43 16.79 -16.54
C GLN A 434 12.14 15.62 -15.83
N VAL A 435 12.54 15.80 -14.56
CA VAL A 435 13.13 14.73 -13.73
C VAL A 435 12.24 13.47 -13.69
N TYR A 436 10.93 13.61 -13.50
CA TYR A 436 10.02 12.45 -13.46
C TYR A 436 9.82 11.82 -14.83
N ARG A 437 9.74 12.63 -15.88
CA ARG A 437 9.66 12.17 -17.27
C ARG A 437 10.90 11.36 -17.62
N ASP A 438 12.09 11.86 -17.36
CA ASP A 438 13.35 11.19 -17.67
C ASP A 438 13.57 9.95 -16.81
N CYS A 439 13.15 9.99 -15.54
CA CYS A 439 13.18 8.79 -14.70
C CYS A 439 12.30 7.69 -15.29
N LEU A 440 11.10 8.03 -15.76
CA LEU A 440 10.13 7.06 -16.22
C LEU A 440 10.43 6.53 -17.64
N PHE A 441 10.66 7.43 -18.59
CA PHE A 441 10.79 7.11 -20.01
C PHE A 441 12.24 6.86 -20.42
N ASN A 442 13.17 7.67 -19.91
CA ASN A 442 14.60 7.57 -20.22
C ASN A 442 15.35 6.67 -19.24
N LYS A 443 14.66 6.14 -18.21
CA LYS A 443 15.19 5.22 -17.20
C LYS A 443 16.33 5.82 -16.35
N GLU A 444 16.35 7.15 -16.26
CA GLU A 444 17.36 7.89 -15.51
C GLU A 444 17.21 7.67 -14.00
N VAL A 445 18.34 7.67 -13.30
CA VAL A 445 18.40 7.55 -11.84
C VAL A 445 18.87 8.86 -11.25
N PHE A 446 18.05 9.41 -10.36
CA PHE A 446 18.34 10.69 -9.73
C PHE A 446 18.80 10.50 -8.31
N TYR A 447 19.85 11.23 -7.95
CA TYR A 447 20.41 11.28 -6.62
C TYR A 447 20.20 12.68 -6.06
N ALA A 448 19.72 12.78 -4.82
CA ALA A 448 19.49 14.06 -4.17
C ALA A 448 20.18 14.10 -2.82
N LYS A 449 20.62 15.31 -2.45
CA LYS A 449 21.18 15.57 -1.12
C LYS A 449 20.12 15.37 -0.05
N TYR A 450 20.53 14.72 1.02
CA TYR A 450 19.75 14.54 2.23
C TYR A 450 20.59 14.95 3.43
N VAL A 451 20.18 16.05 4.06
CA VAL A 451 20.74 16.51 5.33
C VAL A 451 19.81 16.06 6.45
N GLY A 452 20.34 15.25 7.37
CA GLY A 452 19.60 14.77 8.53
C GLY A 452 20.35 15.00 9.82
N ILE A 453 19.62 15.25 10.90
CA ILE A 453 20.20 15.24 12.25
C ILE A 453 20.49 13.79 12.64
N ARG A 454 21.74 13.52 13.00
CA ARG A 454 22.15 12.23 13.56
C ARG A 454 22.66 12.45 14.97
N SER A 455 22.21 11.61 15.90
CA SER A 455 22.83 11.50 17.22
C SER A 455 23.81 10.33 17.20
N LYS A 456 25.09 10.60 17.43
CA LYS A 456 26.09 9.58 17.74
C LYS A 456 26.83 10.01 18.99
N ASP A 457 26.90 9.11 19.99
CA ASP A 457 27.54 9.38 21.29
C ASP A 457 27.11 10.71 21.94
N HIS A 458 25.80 10.98 21.96
CA HIS A 458 25.18 12.23 22.45
C HIS A 458 25.58 13.52 21.72
N ILE A 459 26.45 13.42 20.72
CA ILE A 459 26.75 14.51 19.80
C ILE A 459 25.68 14.50 18.72
N LEU A 460 24.95 15.60 18.64
CA LEU A 460 24.06 15.88 17.52
C LEU A 460 24.90 16.50 16.40
N SER A 461 24.93 15.85 15.25
CA SER A 461 25.55 16.39 14.05
C SER A 461 24.54 16.44 12.92
N LEU A 462 24.74 17.40 12.02
CA LEU A 462 24.13 17.37 10.70
C LEU A 462 24.99 16.45 9.83
N VAL A 463 24.36 15.43 9.26
CA VAL A 463 25.01 14.52 8.31
C VAL A 463 24.37 14.75 6.95
N GLU A 464 25.17 15.26 6.03
CA GLU A 464 24.84 15.28 4.61
C GLU A 464 25.17 13.92 4.00
N SER A 465 24.24 13.40 3.20
CA SER A 465 24.41 12.17 2.43
C SER A 465 23.71 12.33 1.10
N GLU A 466 24.27 11.75 0.04
CA GLU A 466 23.58 11.63 -1.23
C GLU A 466 22.78 10.32 -1.25
N LYS A 467 21.52 10.38 -1.68
CA LYS A 467 20.63 9.23 -1.72
C LYS A 467 19.99 9.08 -3.09
N LYS A 468 19.88 7.83 -3.56
CA LYS A 468 19.06 7.46 -4.71
C LYS A 468 17.61 7.86 -4.45
N ALA A 469 17.19 8.96 -5.06
CA ALA A 469 15.94 9.63 -4.79
C ALA A 469 14.80 9.10 -5.66
N LEU A 470 15.04 9.02 -6.97
CA LEU A 470 14.14 8.44 -7.96
C LEU A 470 14.86 7.36 -8.76
N CYS A 471 14.13 6.30 -9.08
CA CYS A 471 14.65 5.15 -9.80
C CYS A 471 13.48 4.45 -10.50
N PRO A 472 13.63 4.08 -11.79
CA PRO A 472 12.57 3.44 -12.57
C PRO A 472 12.22 2.02 -12.10
N ILE A 473 13.04 1.40 -11.24
CA ILE A 473 12.79 0.06 -10.73
C ILE A 473 11.63 0.08 -9.73
N ASP A 474 10.53 -0.60 -10.06
CA ASP A 474 9.45 -0.94 -9.14
C ASP A 474 9.19 -2.43 -9.12
N THR A 475 9.45 -3.06 -7.98
CA THR A 475 9.33 -4.50 -7.82
C THR A 475 7.98 -4.91 -7.25
N LYS A 476 7.00 -4.01 -7.08
CA LYS A 476 5.69 -4.39 -6.54
C LYS A 476 4.77 -5.03 -7.58
N ARG A 477 5.05 -4.85 -8.87
CA ARG A 477 4.26 -5.38 -9.99
C ARG A 477 5.18 -5.82 -11.13
N TRP A 478 4.63 -6.57 -12.06
CA TRP A 478 5.30 -6.96 -13.30
C TRP A 478 5.17 -5.82 -14.31
N ILE A 479 6.26 -5.11 -14.59
CA ILE A 479 6.29 -4.01 -15.58
C ILE A 479 6.52 -4.61 -16.96
N LEU A 480 5.66 -4.26 -17.93
CA LEU A 480 5.79 -4.66 -19.33
C LEU A 480 6.97 -3.94 -20.01
N SER A 481 7.35 -4.39 -21.20
CA SER A 481 8.55 -3.89 -21.89
C SER A 481 8.50 -2.40 -22.23
N GLU A 482 7.32 -1.81 -22.44
CA GLU A 482 7.16 -0.37 -22.68
C GLU A 482 7.34 0.48 -21.41
N GLY A 483 7.46 -0.14 -20.24
CA GLY A 483 7.78 0.54 -19.00
C GLY A 483 6.62 1.28 -18.33
N ILE A 484 5.42 1.27 -18.92
CA ILE A 484 4.25 2.03 -18.45
C ILE A 484 3.16 1.15 -17.86
N THR A 485 2.71 0.13 -18.60
CA THR A 485 1.65 -0.77 -18.12
C THR A 485 2.24 -1.81 -17.19
N THR A 486 1.48 -2.19 -16.17
CA THR A 486 1.91 -3.22 -15.23
C THR A 486 0.82 -4.24 -14.95
N LEU A 487 1.23 -5.49 -14.80
CA LEU A 487 0.36 -6.58 -14.37
C LEU A 487 0.69 -6.99 -12.93
N PRO A 488 -0.28 -7.47 -12.15
CA PRO A 488 0.01 -8.10 -10.87
C PRO A 488 0.92 -9.32 -11.07
N TYR A 489 1.77 -9.61 -10.09
CA TYR A 489 2.42 -10.91 -10.07
C TYR A 489 1.37 -12.03 -10.05
N ARG A 490 1.69 -13.14 -10.73
CA ARG A 490 0.80 -14.30 -10.89
C ARG A 490 -0.49 -14.05 -11.70
N HIS A 491 -0.58 -12.93 -12.41
CA HIS A 491 -1.56 -12.78 -13.49
C HIS A 491 -1.39 -13.90 -14.54
N TRP A 492 -2.47 -14.40 -15.16
CA TRP A 492 -2.39 -15.57 -16.04
C TRP A 492 -1.61 -15.27 -17.33
N ARG A 493 -1.69 -14.04 -17.85
CA ARG A 493 -0.82 -13.56 -18.94
C ARG A 493 0.67 -13.68 -18.62
N ASN A 494 1.08 -13.42 -17.37
CA ASN A 494 2.48 -13.60 -16.95
C ASN A 494 2.87 -15.09 -16.93
N MET A 495 1.91 -16.00 -16.73
CA MET A 495 2.16 -17.44 -16.77
C MET A 495 2.30 -17.93 -18.21
N ILE A 496 1.43 -17.50 -19.12
CA ILE A 496 1.53 -17.77 -20.57
C ILE A 496 2.87 -17.28 -21.10
N TYR A 497 3.22 -16.04 -20.77
CA TYR A 497 4.51 -15.45 -21.07
C TYR A 497 5.69 -16.34 -20.65
N LYS A 498 5.71 -16.75 -19.37
CA LYS A 498 6.79 -17.59 -18.83
C LYS A 498 6.88 -18.95 -19.50
N ASN A 499 5.76 -19.53 -19.93
CA ASN A 499 5.76 -20.79 -20.66
C ASN A 499 6.33 -20.62 -22.07
N MET A 500 5.90 -19.58 -22.80
CA MET A 500 6.44 -19.26 -24.13
C MET A 500 7.97 -19.04 -24.10
N VAL A 501 8.47 -18.33 -23.10
CA VAL A 501 9.93 -18.11 -22.95
C VAL A 501 10.67 -19.41 -22.66
N LYS A 502 10.08 -20.32 -21.87
CA LYS A 502 10.67 -21.66 -21.65
C LYS A 502 10.73 -22.49 -22.93
N ASP A 503 9.78 -22.29 -23.83
CA ASP A 503 9.72 -22.94 -25.14
C ASP A 503 10.64 -22.26 -26.18
N GLY A 504 11.49 -21.32 -25.76
CA GLY A 504 12.49 -20.66 -26.61
C GLY A 504 11.99 -19.42 -27.35
N ILE A 505 10.76 -18.97 -27.10
CA ILE A 505 10.23 -17.73 -27.71
C ILE A 505 10.92 -16.52 -27.07
N SER A 506 11.35 -15.56 -27.89
CA SER A 506 11.98 -14.33 -27.40
C SER A 506 11.07 -13.56 -26.43
N HIS A 507 11.66 -12.83 -25.49
CA HIS A 507 10.92 -12.06 -24.50
C HIS A 507 9.92 -11.06 -25.12
N GLU A 508 10.28 -10.40 -26.22
CA GLU A 508 9.41 -9.42 -26.89
C GLU A 508 8.19 -10.09 -27.55
N GLU A 509 8.41 -11.17 -28.29
CA GLU A 509 7.35 -11.89 -28.98
C GLU A 509 6.41 -12.60 -27.99
N ALA A 510 6.97 -13.18 -26.93
CA ALA A 510 6.20 -13.80 -25.86
C ALA A 510 5.28 -12.77 -25.16
N GLU A 511 5.76 -11.54 -24.92
CA GLU A 511 4.94 -10.49 -24.31
C GLU A 511 3.79 -10.07 -25.24
N LYS A 512 4.07 -9.78 -26.52
CA LYS A 512 3.04 -9.41 -27.52
C LYS A 512 1.94 -10.48 -27.62
N ARG A 513 2.32 -11.76 -27.67
CA ARG A 513 1.36 -12.88 -27.70
C ARG A 513 0.59 -13.02 -26.40
N ALA A 514 1.26 -12.92 -25.25
CA ALA A 514 0.60 -13.05 -23.95
C ALA A 514 -0.42 -11.94 -23.67
N ILE A 515 -0.15 -10.70 -24.11
CA ILE A 515 -1.08 -9.57 -23.95
C ILE A 515 -2.34 -9.76 -24.82
N ARG A 516 -2.18 -10.25 -26.05
CA ARG A 516 -3.30 -10.52 -26.98
C ARG A 516 -4.05 -11.82 -26.69
N ALA A 517 -3.49 -12.69 -25.87
CA ALA A 517 -4.13 -13.96 -25.52
C ALA A 517 -5.51 -13.72 -24.89
N LYS A 518 -6.45 -14.60 -25.22
CA LYS A 518 -7.74 -14.72 -24.53
C LYS A 518 -7.68 -15.89 -23.56
N LEU A 519 -8.36 -15.76 -22.44
CA LEU A 519 -8.46 -16.85 -21.48
C LEU A 519 -9.26 -18.01 -22.13
N PRO A 520 -8.78 -19.26 -22.14
CA PRO A 520 -9.52 -20.39 -22.70
C PRO A 520 -10.90 -20.59 -22.05
N GLU A 521 -11.91 -21.01 -22.82
CA GLU A 521 -13.31 -21.17 -22.36
C GLU A 521 -13.45 -22.03 -21.09
N LYS A 522 -12.65 -23.09 -20.96
CA LYS A 522 -12.64 -23.96 -19.77
C LYS A 522 -12.37 -23.22 -18.46
N TYR A 523 -11.61 -22.12 -18.50
CA TYR A 523 -11.34 -21.27 -17.32
C TYR A 523 -12.34 -20.11 -17.19
N GLN A 524 -13.04 -19.75 -18.27
CA GLN A 524 -14.12 -18.77 -18.21
C GLN A 524 -15.35 -19.35 -17.53
N ASN A 525 -15.68 -20.61 -17.86
CA ASN A 525 -16.84 -21.33 -17.36
C ASN A 525 -16.56 -22.12 -16.06
N GLU A 526 -15.40 -21.91 -15.44
CA GLU A 526 -15.05 -22.58 -14.18
C GLU A 526 -16.12 -22.31 -13.12
N CYS A 527 -16.82 -23.37 -12.71
CA CYS A 527 -17.85 -23.31 -11.69
C CYS A 527 -17.17 -23.08 -10.33
N VAL A 528 -17.57 -22.03 -9.62
CA VAL A 528 -16.94 -21.64 -8.37
C VAL A 528 -17.72 -22.27 -7.21
N SER A 529 -17.12 -23.25 -6.54
CA SER A 529 -17.64 -23.79 -5.27
C SER A 529 -16.63 -23.57 -4.16
N HIS A 530 -17.07 -23.01 -3.03
CA HIS A 530 -16.25 -22.97 -1.82
C HIS A 530 -16.13 -24.36 -1.21
N ILE A 531 -14.91 -24.76 -0.83
CA ILE A 531 -14.61 -26.01 -0.13
C ILE A 531 -15.30 -27.18 -0.85
N SER A 532 -14.76 -27.57 -2.00
CA SER A 532 -15.34 -28.66 -2.78
C SER A 532 -15.30 -29.95 -1.96
N SER A 533 -16.48 -30.54 -1.71
CA SER A 533 -16.59 -31.90 -1.18
C SER A 533 -16.01 -32.86 -2.22
N TYR A 534 -14.73 -33.21 -2.08
CA TYR A 534 -14.25 -34.44 -2.70
C TYR A 534 -14.94 -35.59 -1.97
N GLN A 535 -16.04 -36.09 -2.53
CA GLN A 535 -16.41 -37.48 -2.32
C GLN A 535 -15.62 -38.31 -3.33
N GLN A 536 -14.57 -38.94 -2.78
CA GLN A 536 -13.70 -40.01 -3.29
C GLN A 536 -12.82 -39.72 -4.52
#